data_AF-A0A2G6F258-F1
#
_entry.id   AF-A0A2G6F258-F1
#
_cell.length_a   1.000
_cell.length_b   1.000
_cell.length_c   1.000
_cell.angle_alpha   90.00
_cell.angle_beta   90.00
_cell.angle_gamma   90.00
#
_symmetry.space_group_name_H-M   'P 1'
#
loop_
_entity.id
_entity.type
_entity.pdbx_description
1 polymer ?
#
loop_
_entity_poly.entity_id
_entity_poly.type
_entity_poly.pdbx_seq_one_letter_code
_entity_poly.pdbx_strand_id
1 'polypeptide(L)'
;MKPKNIKERRNNFLKFLALFILTMIVVIAAVFFTFKTPVKENQILRNEAERIRLEMKFQDRFADRMNNVKKLIDSLDTPGAPTEYLNVLIGKDLADMQKAIPKDSAYRYDMYSNVVKLYVDIQDMKGKLRELKDAESTIEEYKEALEKSREEFKQLERDLLIARNSRR
;
A
#
# COMPACT_ATOMS: atom_id res chain seq x y z
N MET A 1 -79.62 2.98 50.63
CA MET A 1 -79.91 1.97 49.58
C MET A 1 -78.59 1.45 49.02
N LYS A 2 -78.30 0.14 49.12
CA LYS A 2 -77.13 -0.44 48.45
C LYS A 2 -77.44 -0.56 46.95
N PRO A 3 -76.61 0.00 46.04
CA PRO A 3 -76.91 -0.04 44.62
C PRO A 3 -76.93 -1.50 44.14
N LYS A 4 -78.03 -1.91 43.49
CA LYS A 4 -78.28 -3.27 43.00
C LYS A 4 -77.23 -3.75 41.97
N ASN A 5 -76.44 -2.83 41.41
CA ASN A 5 -75.53 -3.08 40.30
C ASN A 5 -74.02 -3.15 40.65
N ILE A 6 -73.68 -3.55 41.88
CA ILE A 6 -72.29 -3.63 42.36
C ILE A 6 -71.45 -4.67 41.58
N LYS A 7 -72.06 -5.78 41.14
CA LYS A 7 -71.35 -6.84 40.39
C LYS A 7 -70.95 -6.40 38.99
N GLU A 8 -71.83 -5.75 38.24
CA GLU A 8 -71.49 -5.24 36.89
C GLU A 8 -70.48 -4.10 36.96
N ARG A 9 -70.61 -3.20 37.95
CA ARG A 9 -69.62 -2.14 38.17
C ARG A 9 -68.22 -2.68 38.43
N ARG A 10 -68.09 -3.74 39.23
CA ARG A 10 -66.79 -4.39 39.49
C ARG A 10 -66.22 -5.06 38.24
N ASN A 11 -67.07 -5.73 37.44
CA ASN A 11 -66.64 -6.38 36.21
C ASN A 11 -66.17 -5.35 35.15
N ASN A 12 -66.92 -4.26 34.99
CA ASN A 12 -66.56 -3.19 34.06
C ASN A 12 -65.29 -2.46 34.52
N PHE A 13 -65.11 -2.27 35.83
CA PHE A 13 -63.87 -1.72 36.39
C PHE A 13 -62.67 -2.65 36.16
N LEU A 14 -62.83 -3.97 36.34
CA LEU A 14 -61.76 -4.95 36.06
C LEU A 14 -61.38 -4.97 34.58
N LYS A 15 -62.36 -4.92 33.66
CA LYS A 15 -62.11 -4.83 32.22
C LYS A 15 -61.37 -3.53 31.86
N PHE A 16 -61.78 -2.41 32.43
CA PHE A 16 -61.09 -1.12 32.26
C PHE A 16 -59.66 -1.17 32.80
N LEU A 17 -59.46 -1.71 34.00
CA LEU A 17 -58.15 -1.85 34.61
C LEU A 17 -57.22 -2.76 33.79
N ALA A 18 -57.74 -3.86 33.26
CA ALA A 18 -56.99 -4.75 32.37
C ALA A 18 -56.58 -4.04 31.08
N LEU A 19 -57.50 -3.29 30.45
CA LEU A 19 -57.21 -2.49 29.26
C LEU A 19 -56.18 -1.38 29.55
N PHE A 20 -56.28 -0.74 30.71
CA PHE A 20 -55.34 0.28 31.16
C PHE A 20 -53.93 -0.29 31.35
N ILE A 21 -53.81 -1.44 32.00
CA ILE A 21 -52.51 -2.12 32.16
C ILE A 21 -51.95 -2.53 30.80
N LEU A 22 -52.78 -3.07 29.91
CA LEU A 22 -52.35 -3.47 28.56
C LEU A 22 -51.80 -2.26 27.77
N THR A 23 -52.52 -1.15 27.76
CA THR A 23 -52.07 0.08 27.08
C THR A 23 -50.80 0.65 27.71
N MET A 24 -50.68 0.61 29.04
CA MET A 24 -49.46 1.01 29.76
C MET A 24 -48.24 0.18 29.33
N ILE A 25 -48.39 -1.15 29.21
CA ILE A 25 -47.32 -2.05 28.76
C ILE A 25 -46.90 -1.71 27.32
N VAL A 26 -47.86 -1.47 26.44
CA VAL A 26 -47.57 -1.09 25.04
C VAL A 26 -46.80 0.22 24.96
N VAL A 27 -47.19 1.23 25.75
CA VAL A 27 -46.47 2.52 25.79
C VAL A 27 -45.05 2.34 26.33
N ILE A 28 -44.87 1.60 27.42
CA ILE A 28 -43.55 1.32 27.99
C ILE A 28 -42.66 0.57 26.99
N ALA A 29 -43.21 -0.43 26.31
CA ALA A 29 -42.49 -1.17 25.28
C ALA A 29 -42.08 -0.26 24.11
N ALA A 30 -43.00 0.57 23.61
CA ALA A 30 -42.71 1.53 22.54
C ALA A 30 -41.57 2.47 22.94
N VAL A 31 -41.66 3.08 24.11
CA VAL A 31 -40.60 3.96 24.65
C VAL A 31 -39.26 3.20 24.77
N PHE A 32 -39.27 1.98 25.31
CA PHE A 32 -38.07 1.17 25.44
C PHE A 32 -37.39 0.86 24.10
N PHE A 33 -38.17 0.48 23.08
CA PHE A 33 -37.63 0.26 21.74
C PHE A 33 -37.13 1.55 21.08
N THR A 34 -37.84 2.67 21.27
CA THR A 34 -37.40 3.98 20.77
C THR A 34 -36.04 4.41 21.34
N PHE A 35 -35.75 4.11 22.61
CA PHE A 35 -34.46 4.48 23.22
C PHE A 35 -33.34 3.45 23.02
N LYS A 36 -33.66 2.16 22.92
CA LYS A 36 -32.64 1.10 22.83
C LYS A 36 -32.03 0.95 21.43
N THR A 37 -32.82 1.18 20.38
CA THR A 37 -32.35 1.07 18.99
C THR A 37 -31.27 2.11 18.65
N PRO A 38 -31.43 3.41 18.98
CA PRO A 38 -30.39 4.42 18.74
C PRO A 38 -29.07 4.13 19.46
N VAL A 39 -29.09 3.51 20.65
CA VAL A 39 -27.87 3.18 21.39
C VAL A 39 -27.06 2.11 20.66
N LYS A 40 -27.72 1.07 20.15
CA LYS A 40 -27.06 0.01 19.38
C LYS A 40 -26.54 0.52 18.05
N GLU A 41 -27.34 1.30 17.33
CA GLU A 41 -26.92 1.91 16.06
C GLU A 41 -25.72 2.82 16.26
N ASN A 42 -25.75 3.71 17.27
CA ASN A 42 -24.61 4.56 17.60
C ASN A 42 -23.35 3.74 17.96
N GLN A 43 -23.49 2.61 18.64
CA GLN A 43 -22.36 1.76 18.97
C GLN A 43 -21.76 1.11 17.72
N ILE A 44 -22.59 0.62 16.79
CA ILE A 44 -22.13 0.08 15.50
C ILE A 44 -21.43 1.16 14.68
N LEU A 45 -22.03 2.34 14.55
CA LEU A 45 -21.46 3.46 13.82
C LEU A 45 -20.12 3.91 14.41
N ARG A 46 -19.99 3.94 15.74
CA ARG A 46 -18.70 4.24 16.41
C ARG A 46 -17.64 3.20 16.07
N ASN A 47 -17.98 1.91 16.13
CA ASN A 47 -17.04 0.84 15.81
C ASN A 47 -16.59 0.90 14.34
N GLU A 48 -17.51 1.23 13.43
CA GLU A 48 -17.19 1.39 12.01
C GLU A 48 -16.31 2.62 11.76
N ALA A 49 -16.61 3.75 12.41
CA ALA A 49 -15.78 4.95 12.35
C ALA A 49 -14.36 4.68 12.90
N GLU A 50 -14.22 3.89 13.96
CA GLU A 50 -12.91 3.47 14.47
C GLU A 50 -12.14 2.60 13.47
N ARG A 51 -12.81 1.65 12.83
CA ARG A 51 -12.20 0.81 11.78
C ARG A 51 -11.71 1.66 10.60
N ILE A 52 -12.55 2.57 10.11
CA ILE A 52 -12.19 3.49 9.02
C ILE A 52 -10.99 4.35 9.44
N ARG A 53 -10.99 4.88 10.67
CA ARG A 53 -9.88 5.70 11.18
C ARG A 53 -8.58 4.91 11.27
N LEU A 54 -8.63 3.63 11.65
CA LEU A 54 -7.45 2.76 11.67
C LEU A 54 -6.94 2.48 10.26
N GLU A 55 -7.85 2.25 9.31
CA GLU A 55 -7.54 2.03 7.90
C GLU A 55 -6.90 3.28 7.26
N MET A 56 -7.45 4.47 7.47
CA MET A 56 -6.86 5.73 7.02
C MET A 56 -5.46 5.94 7.59
N LYS A 57 -5.28 5.74 8.90
CA LYS A 57 -3.95 5.83 9.54
C LYS A 57 -2.95 4.84 8.96
N PHE A 58 -3.40 3.65 8.57
CA PHE A 58 -2.54 2.68 7.89
C PHE A 58 -2.17 3.19 6.48
N GLN A 59 -3.16 3.65 5.71
CA GLN A 59 -2.96 4.19 4.36
C GLN A 59 -1.98 5.36 4.35
N ASP A 60 -2.12 6.31 5.28
CA ASP A 60 -1.21 7.47 5.41
C ASP A 60 0.24 7.00 5.64
N ARG A 61 0.45 6.11 6.62
CA ARG A 61 1.78 5.57 6.91
C ARG A 61 2.35 4.74 5.76
N PHE A 62 1.51 4.01 5.05
CA PHE A 62 1.92 3.22 3.89
C PHE A 62 2.36 4.15 2.75
N ALA A 63 1.59 5.20 2.48
CA ALA A 63 1.92 6.22 1.48
C ALA A 63 3.23 6.98 1.82
N ASP A 64 3.46 7.32 3.09
CA ASP A 64 4.72 7.94 3.52
C ASP A 64 5.92 7.03 3.25
N ARG A 65 5.80 5.73 3.53
CA ARG A 65 6.85 4.74 3.23
C ARG A 65 7.06 4.60 1.72
N MET A 66 6.00 4.55 0.92
CA MET A 66 6.11 4.55 -0.54
C MET A 66 6.90 5.76 -1.05
N ASN A 67 6.60 6.95 -0.54
CA ASN A 67 7.30 8.17 -0.91
C ASN A 67 8.79 8.13 -0.53
N ASN A 68 9.12 7.54 0.62
CA ASN A 68 10.52 7.37 1.04
C ASN A 68 11.26 6.37 0.14
N VAL A 69 10.67 5.20 -0.13
CA VAL A 69 11.26 4.22 -1.05
C VAL A 69 11.48 4.83 -2.43
N LYS A 70 10.49 5.57 -2.96
CA LYS A 70 10.62 6.28 -4.24
C LYS A 70 11.83 7.22 -4.23
N LYS A 71 12.00 8.05 -3.18
CA LYS A 71 13.14 8.97 -3.06
C LYS A 71 14.49 8.22 -3.03
N LEU A 72 14.54 7.08 -2.35
CA LEU A 72 15.75 6.26 -2.28
C LEU A 72 16.08 5.66 -3.66
N ILE A 73 15.07 5.15 -4.37
CA ILE A 73 15.22 4.65 -5.75
C ILE A 73 15.67 5.77 -6.70
N ASP A 74 15.06 6.95 -6.63
CA ASP A 74 15.45 8.11 -7.44
C ASP A 74 16.91 8.53 -7.14
N SER A 75 17.38 8.31 -5.91
CA SER A 75 18.77 8.59 -5.51
C SER A 75 19.79 7.59 -6.09
N LEU A 76 19.37 6.42 -6.55
CA LEU A 76 20.26 5.43 -7.18
C LEU A 76 20.91 5.95 -8.47
N ASP A 77 20.24 6.89 -9.15
CA ASP A 77 20.74 7.51 -10.38
C ASP A 77 21.75 8.64 -10.11
N THR A 78 21.96 9.03 -8.86
CA THR A 78 22.82 10.16 -8.52
C THR A 78 24.30 9.75 -8.63
N PRO A 79 25.13 10.48 -9.40
CA PRO A 79 26.56 10.18 -9.51
C PRO A 79 27.24 10.20 -8.14
N GLY A 80 28.02 9.15 -7.82
CA GLY A 80 28.72 9.03 -6.54
C GLY A 80 27.85 8.59 -5.36
N ALA A 81 26.57 8.28 -5.57
CA ALA A 81 25.71 7.76 -4.50
C ALA A 81 26.17 6.37 -4.04
N PRO A 82 26.14 6.06 -2.73
CA PRO A 82 26.52 4.76 -2.19
C PRO A 82 25.43 3.72 -2.50
N THR A 83 25.45 3.19 -3.72
CA THR A 83 24.34 2.38 -4.26
C THR A 83 24.08 1.11 -3.44
N GLU A 84 25.14 0.43 -2.98
CA GLU A 84 24.98 -0.75 -2.13
C GLU A 84 24.22 -0.44 -0.85
N TYR A 85 24.58 0.67 -0.18
CA TYR A 85 23.90 1.13 1.02
C TYR A 85 22.44 1.51 0.74
N LEU A 86 22.18 2.23 -0.35
CA LEU A 86 20.82 2.57 -0.76
C LEU A 86 19.97 1.33 -1.07
N ASN A 87 20.55 0.32 -1.73
CA ASN A 87 19.86 -0.94 -2.01
C ASN A 87 19.48 -1.70 -0.73
N VAL A 88 20.35 -1.71 0.28
CA VAL A 88 20.04 -2.30 1.59
C VAL A 88 18.90 -1.56 2.28
N LEU A 89 18.91 -0.23 2.23
CA LEU A 89 17.84 0.59 2.82
C LEU A 89 16.51 0.36 2.11
N ILE A 90 16.49 0.38 0.78
CA ILE A 90 15.28 0.12 -0.02
C ILE A 90 14.73 -1.26 0.31
N GLY A 91 15.57 -2.30 0.30
CA GLY A 91 15.15 -3.67 0.59
C GLY A 91 14.57 -3.81 2.00
N LYS A 92 15.16 -3.14 2.99
CA LYS A 92 14.62 -3.10 4.36
C LYS A 92 13.24 -2.43 4.40
N ASP A 93 13.11 -1.24 3.82
CA ASP A 93 11.84 -0.49 3.86
C ASP A 93 10.72 -1.24 3.14
N LEU A 94 11.01 -1.90 2.01
CA LEU A 94 10.07 -2.76 1.28
C LEU A 94 9.66 -3.99 2.10
N ALA A 95 10.62 -4.65 2.77
CA ALA A 95 10.31 -5.78 3.64
C ALA A 95 9.43 -5.37 4.84
N ASP A 96 9.71 -4.20 5.43
CA ASP A 96 8.91 -3.65 6.52
C ASP A 96 7.51 -3.25 6.05
N MET A 97 7.39 -2.67 4.84
CA MET A 97 6.09 -2.39 4.22
C MET A 97 5.29 -3.68 4.02
N GLN A 98 5.89 -4.73 3.46
CA GLN A 98 5.21 -6.02 3.24
C GLN A 98 4.70 -6.63 4.55
N LYS A 99 5.50 -6.58 5.61
CA LYS A 99 5.13 -7.11 6.94
C LYS A 99 3.99 -6.32 7.59
N ALA A 100 3.90 -5.02 7.32
CA ALA A 100 2.89 -4.15 7.90
C ALA A 100 1.50 -4.31 7.29
N ILE A 101 1.38 -4.95 6.11
CA ILE A 101 0.10 -5.12 5.41
C ILE A 101 -0.86 -5.99 6.26
N PRO A 102 -2.07 -5.48 6.61
CA PRO A 102 -3.08 -6.26 7.32
C PRO A 102 -3.52 -7.48 6.50
N LYS A 103 -3.62 -8.64 7.15
CA LYS A 103 -4.02 -9.91 6.51
C LYS A 103 -5.53 -10.13 6.48
N ASP A 104 -6.29 -9.17 6.99
CA ASP A 104 -7.71 -9.33 7.33
C ASP A 104 -8.63 -9.33 6.10
N SER A 105 -8.13 -8.89 4.94
CA SER A 105 -8.85 -8.85 3.67
C SER A 105 -7.91 -9.24 2.54
N ALA A 106 -8.18 -10.38 1.89
CA ALA A 106 -7.38 -10.88 0.78
C ALA A 106 -7.22 -9.83 -0.33
N TYR A 107 -8.32 -9.17 -0.73
CA TYR A 107 -8.29 -8.14 -1.76
C TYR A 107 -7.39 -6.94 -1.43
N ARG A 108 -7.49 -6.39 -0.21
CA ARG A 108 -6.64 -5.26 0.20
C ARG A 108 -5.19 -5.68 0.40
N TYR A 109 -4.97 -6.88 0.92
CA TYR A 109 -3.64 -7.44 1.06
C TYR A 109 -2.92 -7.52 -0.29
N ASP A 110 -3.59 -8.11 -1.30
CA ASP A 110 -3.03 -8.27 -2.64
C ASP A 110 -2.72 -6.90 -3.28
N MET A 111 -3.60 -5.92 -3.12
CA MET A 111 -3.38 -4.57 -3.61
C MET A 111 -2.08 -3.97 -3.06
N TYR A 112 -1.92 -3.93 -1.72
CA TYR A 112 -0.70 -3.38 -1.11
C TYR A 112 0.54 -4.22 -1.43
N SER A 113 0.40 -5.55 -1.50
CA SER A 113 1.50 -6.45 -1.83
C SER A 113 1.98 -6.25 -3.26
N ASN A 114 1.06 -5.98 -4.19
CA ASN A 114 1.39 -5.66 -5.58
C ASN A 114 2.13 -4.32 -5.69
N VAL A 115 1.78 -3.33 -4.88
CA VAL A 115 2.52 -2.06 -4.82
C VAL A 115 3.95 -2.28 -4.33
N VAL A 116 4.15 -3.07 -3.26
CA VAL A 116 5.50 -3.42 -2.78
C VAL A 116 6.29 -4.13 -3.88
N LYS A 117 5.68 -5.11 -4.54
CA LYS A 117 6.30 -5.84 -5.66
C LYS A 117 6.71 -4.91 -6.80
N LEU A 118 5.87 -3.95 -7.17
CA LEU A 118 6.18 -2.98 -8.21
C LEU A 118 7.43 -2.15 -7.87
N TYR A 119 7.64 -1.78 -6.61
CA TYR A 119 8.87 -1.10 -6.21
C TYR A 119 10.11 -2.01 -6.25
N VAL A 120 9.97 -3.30 -5.92
CA VAL A 120 11.04 -4.29 -6.11
C VAL A 120 11.41 -4.37 -7.59
N ASP A 121 10.42 -4.51 -8.47
CA ASP A 121 10.63 -4.59 -9.91
C ASP A 121 11.33 -3.32 -10.44
N ILE A 122 10.94 -2.14 -9.95
CA ILE A 122 11.61 -0.86 -10.30
C ILE A 122 13.06 -0.84 -9.83
N GLN A 123 13.34 -1.26 -8.60
CA GLN A 123 14.71 -1.32 -8.07
C GLN A 123 15.58 -2.23 -8.94
N ASP A 124 15.08 -3.42 -9.29
CA ASP A 124 15.79 -4.38 -10.13
C ASP A 124 16.02 -3.84 -11.54
N MET A 125 15.00 -3.19 -12.14
CA MET A 125 15.11 -2.55 -13.46
C MET A 125 16.16 -1.44 -13.46
N LYS A 126 16.24 -0.63 -12.40
CA LYS A 126 17.27 0.41 -12.23
C LYS A 126 18.67 -0.20 -12.14
N GLY A 127 18.82 -1.29 -11.39
CA GLY A 127 20.08 -2.04 -11.31
C GLY A 127 20.56 -2.50 -12.68
N LYS A 128 19.69 -3.19 -13.43
CA LYS A 128 19.98 -3.67 -14.79
C LYS A 128 20.30 -2.54 -15.77
N LEU A 129 19.57 -1.42 -15.69
CA LEU A 129 19.82 -0.27 -16.57
C LEU A 129 21.23 0.29 -16.39
N ARG A 130 21.73 0.29 -15.15
CA ARG A 130 23.10 0.74 -14.87
C ARG A 130 24.14 -0.23 -15.40
N GLU A 131 23.97 -1.52 -15.19
CA GLU A 131 24.86 -2.55 -15.75
C GLU A 131 24.96 -2.44 -17.28
N LEU A 132 23.82 -2.20 -17.94
CA LEU A 132 23.79 -1.99 -19.39
C LEU A 132 24.55 -0.73 -19.82
N LYS A 133 24.42 0.37 -19.08
CA LYS A 133 25.14 1.61 -19.35
C LYS A 133 26.65 1.44 -19.23
N ASP A 134 27.11 0.70 -18.22
CA ASP A 134 28.52 0.41 -18.02
C ASP A 134 29.07 -0.49 -19.15
N ALA A 135 28.27 -1.46 -19.60
CA ALA A 135 28.61 -2.31 -20.74
C ALA A 135 28.69 -1.52 -22.07
N GLU A 136 27.78 -0.58 -22.30
CA GLU A 136 27.80 0.31 -23.47
C GLU A 136 29.08 1.17 -23.49
N SER A 137 29.46 1.76 -22.35
CA SER A 137 30.71 2.52 -22.22
C SER A 137 31.93 1.65 -22.57
N THR A 138 31.98 0.44 -22.04
CA THR A 138 33.07 -0.51 -22.28
C THR A 138 33.17 -0.91 -23.76
N ILE A 139 32.02 -1.11 -24.41
CA ILE A 139 31.98 -1.42 -25.86
C ILE A 139 32.54 -0.26 -26.67
N GLU A 140 32.22 0.98 -26.31
CA GLU A 140 32.70 2.15 -27.02
C GLU A 140 34.22 2.32 -26.88
N GLU A 141 34.76 2.14 -25.67
CA GLU A 141 36.21 2.10 -25.42
C GLU A 141 36.91 1.03 -26.27
N TYR A 142 36.34 -0.18 -26.37
CA TYR A 142 36.91 -1.25 -27.19
C TYR A 142 36.84 -0.95 -28.69
N LYS A 143 35.79 -0.27 -29.18
CA LYS A 143 35.73 0.16 -30.58
C LYS A 143 36.84 1.16 -30.89
N GLU A 144 37.03 2.17 -30.04
CA GLU A 144 38.11 3.16 -30.21
C GLU A 144 39.49 2.49 -30.21
N ALA A 145 39.73 1.58 -29.26
CA ALA A 145 40.99 0.83 -29.19
C ALA A 145 41.23 -0.05 -30.44
N LEU A 146 40.18 -0.68 -30.96
CA LEU A 146 40.24 -1.49 -32.18
C LEU A 146 40.54 -0.64 -33.41
N GLU A 147 39.91 0.53 -33.52
CA GLU A 147 40.14 1.47 -34.62
C GLU A 147 41.58 1.98 -34.59
N LYS A 148 42.07 2.41 -33.42
CA LYS A 148 43.45 2.83 -33.24
C LYS A 148 44.45 1.72 -33.59
N SER A 149 44.22 0.50 -33.13
CA SER A 149 45.08 -0.65 -33.46
C SER A 149 45.11 -0.96 -34.96
N ARG A 150 43.97 -0.81 -35.66
CA ARG A 150 43.90 -0.95 -37.11
C ARG A 150 44.69 0.14 -37.84
N GLU A 151 44.65 1.38 -37.34
CA GLU A 151 45.45 2.47 -37.91
C GLU A 151 46.94 2.26 -37.72
N GLU A 152 47.36 1.86 -36.52
CA GLU A 152 48.75 1.52 -36.19
C GLU A 152 49.24 0.36 -37.07
N PHE A 153 48.43 -0.68 -37.26
CA PHE A 153 48.78 -1.80 -38.14
C PHE A 153 48.98 -1.36 -39.59
N LYS A 154 48.09 -0.51 -40.12
CA LYS A 154 48.24 0.07 -41.47
C LYS A 154 49.49 0.94 -41.59
N GLN A 155 49.85 1.68 -40.54
CA GLN A 155 51.10 2.45 -40.51
C GLN A 155 52.31 1.50 -40.54
N LEU A 156 52.32 0.48 -39.69
CA LEU A 156 53.40 -0.50 -39.62
C LEU A 156 53.60 -1.26 -40.94
N GLU A 157 52.50 -1.63 -41.61
CA GLU A 157 52.55 -2.29 -42.93
C GLU A 157 53.18 -1.38 -43.99
N ARG A 158 52.81 -0.09 -44.00
CA ARG A 158 53.41 0.91 -44.90
C ARG A 158 54.91 1.07 -44.63
N ASP A 159 55.30 1.18 -43.36
CA ASP A 159 56.70 1.34 -42.96
C ASP A 159 57.54 0.12 -43.33
N LEU A 160 57.01 -1.09 -43.16
CA LEU A 160 57.65 -2.35 -43.61
C LEU A 160 57.85 -2.37 -45.12
N LEU A 161 56.85 -1.92 -45.88
CA LEU A 161 56.93 -1.83 -47.35
C LEU A 161 58.06 -0.88 -47.79
N ILE A 162 58.16 0.29 -47.15
CA ILE A 162 59.22 1.27 -47.39
C ILE A 162 60.59 0.65 -47.06
N ALA A 163 60.75 0.06 -45.88
CA ALA A 163 62.01 -0.54 -45.43
C ALA A 163 62.47 -1.72 -46.31
N ARG A 164 61.52 -2.48 -46.87
CA ARG A 164 61.80 -3.59 -47.79
C ARG A 164 62.24 -3.08 -49.17
N ASN A 165 61.65 -1.99 -49.65
CA ASN A 165 62.00 -1.38 -50.94
C ASN A 165 63.32 -0.60 -50.88
N SER A 166 63.70 -0.06 -49.72
CA SER A 166 64.98 0.64 -49.52
C SER A 166 66.20 -0.27 -49.36
N ARG A 167 66.01 -1.60 -49.33
CA ARG A 167 67.08 -2.62 -49.24
C ARG A 167 67.39 -3.30 -50.59
N ARG A 168 66.75 -2.90 -51.68
CA ARG A 168 67.09 -3.26 -53.07
C ARG A 168 67.82 -2.11 -53.72
#